data_AF-A0A934VRZ0-F1
#
_entry.id   AF-A0A934VRZ0-F1
#
_cell.length_a   1.000
_cell.length_b   1.000
_cell.length_c   1.000
_cell.angle_alpha   90.00
_cell.angle_beta   90.00
_cell.angle_gamma   90.00
#
_symmetry.space_group_name_H-M   'P 1'
#
loop_
_entity.id
_entity.type
_entity.pdbx_description
1 polymer ?
#
loop_
_entity_poly.entity_id
_entity_poly.type
_entity_poly.pdbx_seq_one_letter_code
_entity_poly.pdbx_strand_id
1 'polypeptide(L)'
;MAILKNTTKALEDSLKNPPEPGQRNVWLYTVAKRAKNVASREKIRSFLLSVASQWNDRDFTPEIDRAIARAFYDRTAPAEEDRLPPWPEFSQDAWDRRIDHPILFGSEGTQLPASEVIDLLFSENALLCLALDTKSAVTQRREAWRGTEAAMQFLVPNAMSSETGTTQSGHHSSRCLDNATRSKVYQVVEFDRGTLKEQAAILSSLHSEYTPLVMVVYSGGKSLHGWYDVRTLDEPSKLRFFRHSVHLGSDASLWDASKLVRMPGGRRDNGKTQDILYFNPITPRHP
;
A
#
# COMPACT_ATOMS: atom_id res chain seq x y z
N MET A 1 9.35 1.90 -34.41
CA MET A 1 7.89 1.81 -34.64
C MET A 1 7.44 0.70 -35.60
N ALA A 2 8.32 -0.03 -36.30
CA ALA A 2 7.93 -0.99 -37.36
C ALA A 2 7.62 -2.44 -36.89
N ILE A 3 7.45 -2.70 -35.58
CA ILE A 3 7.45 -4.07 -35.03
C ILE A 3 6.03 -4.68 -34.92
N LEU A 4 4.99 -3.85 -34.79
CA LEU A 4 3.59 -4.29 -34.68
C LEU A 4 2.86 -3.96 -35.98
N LYS A 5 2.49 -4.98 -36.77
CA LYS A 5 1.68 -4.81 -37.99
C LYS A 5 0.20 -5.03 -37.65
N ASN A 6 -0.71 -4.35 -38.35
CA ASN A 6 -2.17 -4.42 -38.15
C ASN A 6 -2.60 -4.06 -36.71
N THR A 7 -2.19 -2.89 -36.24
CA THR A 7 -2.55 -2.36 -34.93
C THR A 7 -4.05 -2.06 -34.86
N THR A 8 -4.71 -2.43 -33.76
CA THR A 8 -6.08 -1.98 -33.50
C THR A 8 -6.06 -0.51 -33.07
N LYS A 9 -7.15 0.24 -33.30
CA LYS A 9 -7.27 1.64 -32.85
C LYS A 9 -6.95 1.81 -31.35
N ALA A 10 -7.41 0.88 -30.53
CA ALA A 10 -7.10 0.85 -29.10
C ALA A 10 -5.60 0.65 -28.81
N LEU A 11 -4.90 -0.18 -29.58
CA LEU A 11 -3.45 -0.33 -29.45
C LEU A 11 -2.73 0.95 -29.87
N GLU A 12 -3.13 1.57 -30.98
CA GLU A 12 -2.58 2.85 -31.44
C GLU A 12 -2.73 3.96 -30.40
N ASP A 13 -3.91 4.07 -29.78
CA ASP A 13 -4.16 5.08 -28.76
C ASP A 13 -3.32 4.85 -27.49
N SER A 14 -3.03 3.59 -27.12
CA SER A 14 -2.05 3.30 -26.07
C SER A 14 -0.63 3.73 -26.44
N LEU A 15 -0.26 3.66 -27.71
CA LEU A 15 1.10 3.96 -28.18
C LEU A 15 1.36 5.47 -28.35
N LYS A 16 0.32 6.29 -28.55
CA LYS A 16 0.43 7.75 -28.72
C LYS A 16 0.82 8.48 -27.44
N ASN A 17 0.49 7.93 -26.28
CA ASN A 17 0.70 8.55 -24.97
C ASN A 17 1.80 7.79 -24.22
N PRO A 18 3.08 8.19 -24.33
CA PRO A 18 4.12 7.61 -23.50
C PRO A 18 3.80 7.86 -22.01
N PRO A 19 3.92 6.84 -21.15
CA PRO A 19 3.50 6.95 -19.76
C PRO A 19 4.45 7.82 -18.92
N GLU A 20 3.86 8.70 -18.12
CA GLU A 20 4.59 9.43 -17.07
C GLU A 20 5.25 8.47 -16.08
N PRO A 21 6.35 8.89 -15.41
CA PRO A 21 6.90 8.17 -14.27
C PRO A 21 5.79 7.80 -13.27
N GLY A 22 5.70 6.51 -12.91
CA GLY A 22 4.63 5.97 -12.05
C GLY A 22 3.50 5.24 -12.79
N GLN A 23 3.24 5.54 -14.06
CA GLN A 23 2.19 4.85 -14.85
C GLN A 23 2.75 3.74 -15.77
N ARG A 24 4.07 3.63 -15.88
CA ARG A 24 4.78 2.73 -16.79
C ARG A 24 4.37 1.27 -16.66
N ASN A 25 4.21 0.74 -15.44
CA ASN A 25 3.82 -0.67 -15.25
C ASN A 25 2.42 -0.99 -15.81
N VAL A 26 1.46 -0.08 -15.61
CA VAL A 26 0.08 -0.23 -16.13
C VAL A 26 0.10 -0.14 -17.65
N TRP A 27 0.88 0.79 -18.19
CA TRP A 27 1.05 0.96 -19.63
C TRP A 27 1.70 -0.27 -20.29
N LEU A 28 2.80 -0.79 -19.73
CA LEU A 28 3.47 -2.00 -20.21
C LEU A 28 2.50 -3.19 -20.31
N TYR A 29 1.70 -3.42 -19.27
CA TYR A 29 0.68 -4.46 -19.28
C TYR A 29 -0.44 -4.19 -20.29
N THR A 30 -0.93 -2.95 -20.38
CA THR A 30 -2.00 -2.58 -21.32
C THR A 30 -1.58 -2.80 -22.76
N VAL A 31 -0.37 -2.38 -23.12
CA VAL A 31 0.20 -2.59 -24.46
C VAL A 31 0.39 -4.09 -24.71
N ALA A 32 0.98 -4.84 -23.79
CA ALA A 32 1.15 -6.29 -23.93
C ALA A 32 -0.20 -7.00 -24.14
N LYS A 33 -1.22 -6.65 -23.35
CA LYS A 33 -2.58 -7.22 -23.43
C LYS A 33 -3.28 -6.89 -24.75
N ARG A 34 -3.12 -5.68 -25.28
CA ARG A 34 -3.71 -5.27 -26.56
C ARG A 34 -2.95 -5.87 -27.76
N ALA A 35 -1.62 -5.95 -27.65
CA ALA A 35 -0.76 -6.47 -28.70
C ALA A 35 -0.77 -8.00 -28.82
N LYS A 36 -1.17 -8.75 -27.78
CA LYS A 36 -1.17 -10.22 -27.78
C LYS A 36 -1.97 -10.86 -28.91
N ASN A 37 -2.98 -10.16 -29.41
CA ASN A 37 -3.86 -10.65 -30.49
C ASN A 37 -3.29 -10.38 -31.89
N VAL A 38 -2.21 -9.59 -32.00
CA VAL A 38 -1.65 -9.13 -33.29
C VAL A 38 -0.15 -9.36 -33.42
N ALA A 39 0.55 -9.78 -32.36
CA ALA A 39 1.98 -10.05 -32.35
C ALA A 39 2.36 -11.19 -31.40
N SER A 40 3.50 -11.85 -31.68
CA SER A 40 4.04 -12.90 -30.81
C SER A 40 4.63 -12.31 -29.52
N ARG A 41 4.81 -13.15 -28.51
CA ARG A 41 5.40 -12.77 -27.21
C ARG A 41 6.77 -12.12 -27.37
N GLU A 42 7.61 -12.69 -28.24
CA GLU A 42 8.96 -12.22 -28.53
C GLU A 42 8.92 -10.84 -29.18
N LYS A 43 8.03 -10.62 -30.16
CA LYS A 43 7.87 -9.32 -30.84
C LYS A 43 7.39 -8.24 -29.88
N ILE A 44 6.43 -8.59 -29.00
CA ILE A 44 5.94 -7.67 -27.97
C ILE A 44 7.06 -7.34 -26.98
N ARG A 45 7.84 -8.34 -26.54
CA ARG A 45 8.99 -8.15 -25.65
C ARG A 45 10.03 -7.22 -26.24
N SER A 46 10.48 -7.49 -27.47
CA SER A 46 11.45 -6.65 -28.16
C SER A 46 10.94 -5.22 -28.34
N PHE A 47 9.66 -5.06 -28.66
CA PHE A 47 9.04 -3.74 -28.75
C PHE A 47 9.06 -3.00 -27.42
N LEU A 48 8.59 -3.62 -26.33
CA LEU A 48 8.54 -2.99 -25.01
C LEU A 48 9.94 -2.66 -24.47
N LEU A 49 10.93 -3.52 -24.71
CA LEU A 49 12.34 -3.24 -24.38
C LEU A 49 12.87 -2.02 -25.15
N SER A 50 12.54 -1.92 -26.44
CA SER A 50 12.92 -0.76 -27.26
C SER A 50 12.27 0.55 -26.82
N VAL A 51 11.08 0.50 -26.22
CA VAL A 51 10.45 1.70 -25.63
C VAL A 51 11.08 2.02 -24.28
N ALA A 52 11.23 1.00 -23.43
CA ALA A 52 11.79 1.16 -22.09
C ALA A 52 13.27 1.56 -22.10
N SER A 53 14.02 1.31 -23.18
CA SER A 53 15.41 1.78 -23.31
C SER A 53 15.55 3.30 -23.33
N GLN A 54 14.43 4.03 -23.47
CA GLN A 54 14.39 5.49 -23.35
C GLN A 54 14.21 5.95 -21.88
N TRP A 55 13.99 5.02 -20.95
CA TRP A 55 13.78 5.28 -19.54
C TRP A 55 15.06 4.97 -18.76
N ASN A 56 15.68 5.99 -18.17
CA ASN A 56 17.00 5.88 -17.53
C ASN A 56 16.94 5.70 -16.00
N ASP A 57 15.74 5.50 -15.43
CA ASP A 57 15.53 5.43 -13.99
C ASP A 57 15.80 4.05 -13.39
N ARG A 58 15.60 2.96 -14.14
CA ARG A 58 15.88 1.57 -13.71
C ARG A 58 15.78 0.57 -14.86
N ASP A 59 16.20 -0.67 -14.61
CA ASP A 59 15.91 -1.80 -15.50
C ASP A 59 14.43 -2.20 -15.41
N PHE A 60 13.76 -2.23 -16.57
CA PHE A 60 12.34 -2.61 -16.72
C PHE A 60 12.15 -4.03 -17.29
N THR A 61 13.24 -4.77 -17.54
CA THR A 61 13.17 -6.13 -18.08
C THR A 61 12.24 -7.04 -17.26
N PRO A 62 12.33 -7.07 -15.91
CA PRO A 62 11.42 -7.88 -15.10
C PRO A 62 9.95 -7.46 -15.22
N GLU A 63 9.66 -6.17 -15.29
CA GLU A 63 8.32 -5.59 -15.44
C GLU A 63 7.71 -5.98 -16.79
N ILE A 64 8.50 -5.93 -17.86
CA ILE A 64 8.11 -6.31 -19.22
C ILE A 64 7.79 -7.81 -19.27
N ASP A 65 8.66 -8.65 -18.70
CA ASP A 65 8.45 -10.09 -18.68
C ASP A 65 7.19 -10.48 -17.90
N ARG A 66 6.94 -9.81 -16.76
CA ARG A 66 5.68 -9.96 -16.00
C ARG A 66 4.47 -9.48 -16.80
N ALA A 67 4.55 -8.33 -17.48
CA ALA A 67 3.46 -7.80 -18.28
C ALA A 67 3.05 -8.76 -19.41
N ILE A 68 4.02 -9.38 -20.08
CA ILE A 68 3.78 -10.35 -21.15
C ILE A 68 3.24 -11.66 -20.57
N ALA A 69 3.84 -12.19 -19.52
CA ALA A 69 3.34 -13.39 -18.85
C ALA A 69 1.87 -13.21 -18.46
N ARG A 70 1.54 -12.07 -17.84
CA ARG A 70 0.17 -11.72 -17.47
C ARG A 70 -0.76 -11.56 -18.68
N ALA A 71 -0.31 -10.94 -19.76
CA ALA A 71 -1.14 -10.75 -20.96
C ALA A 71 -1.56 -12.09 -21.60
N PHE A 72 -0.66 -13.08 -21.60
CA PHE A 72 -0.83 -14.35 -22.29
C PHE A 72 -1.34 -15.49 -21.40
N TYR A 73 -1.05 -15.47 -20.09
CA TYR A 73 -1.31 -16.59 -19.19
C TYR A 73 -2.26 -16.28 -18.03
N ASP A 74 -2.66 -15.02 -17.77
CA ASP A 74 -3.73 -14.80 -16.78
C ASP A 74 -5.00 -15.51 -17.26
N ARG A 75 -5.45 -16.47 -16.44
CA ARG A 75 -6.79 -17.04 -16.50
C ARG A 75 -7.81 -15.91 -16.44
N THR A 76 -8.92 -16.11 -17.16
CA THR A 76 -10.13 -15.27 -17.21
C THR A 76 -10.18 -14.22 -16.12
N ALA A 77 -10.22 -12.94 -16.53
CA ALA A 77 -10.40 -11.84 -15.59
C ALA A 77 -11.61 -12.13 -14.70
N PRO A 78 -11.60 -11.72 -13.41
CA PRO A 78 -12.74 -11.92 -12.51
C PRO A 78 -14.02 -11.44 -13.20
N ALA A 79 -15.14 -12.10 -12.88
CA ALA A 79 -16.45 -11.68 -13.35
C ALA A 79 -16.60 -10.18 -13.07
N GLU A 80 -17.28 -9.46 -13.95
CA GLU A 80 -17.37 -7.99 -13.86
C GLU A 80 -17.97 -7.55 -12.51
N GLU A 81 -18.85 -8.37 -11.95
CA GLU A 81 -19.48 -8.26 -10.63
C GLU A 81 -18.49 -8.36 -9.46
N ASP A 82 -17.35 -9.04 -9.63
CA ASP A 82 -16.31 -9.19 -8.59
C ASP A 82 -15.29 -8.04 -8.61
N ARG A 83 -15.35 -7.13 -9.60
CA ARG A 83 -14.39 -6.03 -9.70
C ARG A 83 -14.82 -4.88 -8.82
N LEU A 84 -13.97 -4.56 -7.85
CA LEU A 84 -14.10 -3.31 -7.11
C LEU A 84 -14.13 -2.12 -8.09
N PRO A 85 -15.08 -1.19 -7.93
CA PRO A 85 -15.10 0.01 -8.75
C PRO A 85 -13.80 0.81 -8.53
N PRO A 86 -13.36 1.62 -9.52
CA PRO A 86 -12.21 2.49 -9.35
C PRO A 86 -12.26 3.27 -8.05
N TRP A 87 -11.09 3.53 -7.48
CA TRP A 87 -10.98 4.42 -6.34
C TRP A 87 -11.57 5.79 -6.68
N PRO A 88 -12.25 6.46 -5.73
CA PRO A 88 -12.79 7.78 -5.98
C PRO A 88 -11.66 8.79 -6.24
N GLU A 89 -11.97 9.83 -7.00
CA GLU A 89 -11.05 10.95 -7.21
C GLU A 89 -10.94 11.81 -5.94
N PHE A 90 -9.79 12.46 -5.80
CA PHE A 90 -9.55 13.43 -4.74
C PHE A 90 -10.50 14.64 -4.89
N SER A 91 -11.11 15.08 -3.79
CA SER A 91 -11.91 16.30 -3.74
C SER A 91 -11.25 17.37 -2.88
N GLN A 92 -10.86 18.48 -3.52
CA GLN A 92 -10.35 19.67 -2.85
C GLN A 92 -11.40 20.25 -1.88
N ASP A 93 -12.67 20.34 -2.30
CA ASP A 93 -13.75 20.83 -1.43
C ASP A 93 -13.96 19.96 -0.18
N ALA A 94 -13.75 18.63 -0.28
CA ALA A 94 -13.86 17.73 0.86
C ALA A 94 -12.66 17.86 1.81
N TRP A 95 -11.47 18.12 1.25
CA TRP A 95 -10.24 18.43 1.98
C TRP A 95 -10.37 19.73 2.75
N ASP A 96 -10.74 20.83 2.08
CA ASP A 96 -10.83 22.17 2.66
C ASP A 96 -11.86 22.25 3.80
N ARG A 97 -12.91 21.41 3.76
CA ARG A 97 -13.88 21.31 4.86
C ARG A 97 -13.32 20.68 6.15
N ARG A 98 -12.12 20.09 6.11
CA ARG A 98 -11.53 19.30 7.21
C ARG A 98 -10.17 19.82 7.69
N ILE A 99 -9.52 20.72 6.97
CA ILE A 99 -8.20 21.25 7.36
C ILE A 99 -8.19 22.00 8.70
N ASP A 100 -9.35 22.50 9.13
CA ASP A 100 -9.55 23.17 10.42
C ASP A 100 -10.24 22.28 11.47
N HIS A 101 -10.40 20.97 11.20
CA HIS A 101 -10.96 20.05 12.19
C HIS A 101 -10.09 20.01 13.46
N PRO A 102 -10.69 20.00 14.66
CA PRO A 102 -9.94 19.87 15.91
C PRO A 102 -8.98 18.68 15.88
N ILE A 103 -7.72 18.93 16.23
CA ILE A 103 -6.67 17.91 16.19
C ILE A 103 -6.67 17.14 17.51
N LEU A 104 -6.72 15.80 17.44
CA LEU A 104 -6.80 14.92 18.61
C LEU A 104 -5.46 14.70 19.33
N PHE A 105 -4.35 15.17 18.76
CA PHE A 105 -2.99 14.84 19.19
C PHE A 105 -2.02 16.01 19.00
N GLY A 106 -0.91 15.96 19.73
CA GLY A 106 0.16 16.97 19.66
C GLY A 106 1.19 16.66 18.57
N SER A 107 2.19 17.54 18.44
CA SER A 107 3.33 17.35 17.55
C SER A 107 4.52 16.63 18.20
N GLU A 108 4.47 16.39 19.51
CA GLU A 108 5.54 15.74 20.26
C GLU A 108 5.36 14.22 20.26
N GLY A 109 6.46 13.48 20.08
CA GLY A 109 6.46 12.02 20.14
C GLY A 109 6.28 11.51 21.57
N THR A 110 5.42 10.50 21.74
CA THR A 110 5.02 9.86 23.01
C THR A 110 6.15 9.20 23.81
N GLN A 111 7.39 9.19 23.30
CA GLN A 111 8.58 8.49 23.86
C GLN A 111 8.39 6.98 24.11
N LEU A 112 7.27 6.39 23.67
CA LEU A 112 6.96 4.98 23.86
C LEU A 112 7.93 4.09 23.06
N PRO A 113 8.51 3.04 23.68
CA PRO A 113 9.32 2.07 22.96
C PRO A 113 8.51 1.33 21.90
N ALA A 114 9.14 1.05 20.75
CA ALA A 114 8.51 0.29 19.67
C ALA A 114 7.95 -1.06 20.16
N SER A 115 8.68 -1.77 21.02
CA SER A 115 8.27 -3.07 21.56
C SER A 115 6.97 -3.00 22.36
N GLU A 116 6.78 -1.96 23.18
CA GLU A 116 5.58 -1.78 24.00
C GLU A 116 4.36 -1.49 23.13
N VAL A 117 4.54 -0.64 22.11
CA VAL A 117 3.49 -0.31 21.15
C VAL A 117 3.08 -1.54 20.35
N ILE A 118 4.05 -2.36 19.90
CA ILE A 118 3.76 -3.61 19.20
C ILE A 118 3.04 -4.61 20.11
N ASP A 119 3.45 -4.75 21.37
CA ASP A 119 2.81 -5.66 22.33
C ASP A 119 1.36 -5.25 22.65
N LEU A 120 1.04 -3.96 22.55
CA LEU A 120 -0.33 -3.45 22.73
C LEU A 120 -1.19 -3.54 21.46
N LEU A 121 -0.58 -3.58 20.27
CA LEU A 121 -1.31 -3.68 18.99
C LEU A 121 -1.53 -5.12 18.53
N PHE A 122 -0.63 -6.04 18.87
CA PHE A 122 -0.63 -7.40 18.34
C PHE A 122 -0.62 -8.43 19.47
N SER A 123 -1.27 -9.57 19.24
CA SER A 123 -1.20 -10.69 20.18
C SER A 123 0.22 -11.29 20.22
N GLU A 124 0.57 -11.92 21.33
CA GLU A 124 1.88 -12.56 21.52
C GLU A 124 2.21 -13.64 20.49
N ASN A 125 1.17 -14.27 19.91
CA ASN A 125 1.32 -15.32 18.90
C ASN A 125 1.20 -14.80 17.45
N ALA A 126 1.06 -13.48 17.26
CA ALA A 126 0.91 -12.89 15.94
C ALA A 126 2.15 -13.16 15.05
N LEU A 127 1.90 -13.47 13.78
CA LEU A 127 2.92 -13.45 12.73
C LEU A 127 3.08 -12.03 12.23
N LEU A 128 4.19 -11.39 12.58
CA LEU A 128 4.48 -10.02 12.19
C LEU A 128 5.43 -10.01 11.01
N CYS A 129 5.11 -9.19 10.01
CA CYS A 129 5.98 -8.93 8.87
C CYS A 129 6.69 -7.60 9.08
N LEU A 130 7.98 -7.63 9.39
CA LEU A 130 8.82 -6.43 9.53
C LEU A 130 9.86 -6.38 8.40
N ALA A 131 10.37 -5.19 8.11
CA ALA A 131 11.38 -5.01 7.08
C ALA A 131 12.36 -3.88 7.38
N LEU A 132 13.64 -4.11 7.06
CA LEU A 132 14.67 -3.07 7.04
C LEU A 132 14.50 -2.12 5.85
N ASP A 133 13.99 -2.63 4.73
CA ASP A 133 13.70 -1.89 3.51
C ASP A 133 12.53 -2.56 2.75
N THR A 134 12.17 -2.05 1.56
CA THR A 134 11.01 -2.56 0.81
C THR A 134 11.18 -3.97 0.21
N LYS A 135 12.42 -4.49 0.19
CA LYS A 135 12.81 -5.79 -0.39
C LYS A 135 13.19 -6.83 0.65
N SER A 136 13.49 -6.43 1.89
CA SER A 136 13.96 -7.31 2.98
C SER A 136 12.89 -7.68 4.00
N ALA A 137 11.63 -7.74 3.57
CA ALA A 137 10.52 -8.11 4.45
C ALA A 137 10.59 -9.59 4.87
N VAL A 138 10.48 -9.84 6.16
CA VAL A 138 10.43 -11.19 6.75
C VAL A 138 9.19 -11.29 7.61
N THR A 139 8.54 -12.45 7.61
CA THR A 139 7.38 -12.74 8.48
C THR A 139 7.76 -13.84 9.43
N GLN A 140 7.61 -13.58 10.72
CA GLN A 140 7.91 -14.52 11.80
C GLN A 140 7.06 -14.18 13.02
N ARG A 141 7.02 -15.07 14.00
CA ARG A 141 6.30 -14.83 15.27
C ARG A 141 6.86 -13.62 15.99
N ARG A 142 5.97 -12.91 16.70
CA ARG A 142 6.30 -11.76 17.57
C ARG A 142 7.55 -11.98 18.42
N GLU A 143 7.70 -13.15 19.03
CA GLU A 143 8.85 -13.49 19.90
C GLU A 143 10.20 -13.35 19.19
N ALA A 144 10.31 -13.80 17.93
CA ALA A 144 11.55 -13.74 17.16
C ALA A 144 11.97 -12.30 16.82
N TRP A 145 11.05 -11.33 16.94
CA TRP A 145 11.33 -9.92 16.70
C TRP A 145 11.82 -9.16 17.94
N ARG A 146 11.68 -9.73 19.15
CA ARG A 146 11.99 -9.01 20.39
C ARG A 146 13.42 -8.47 20.42
N GLY A 147 13.55 -7.17 20.64
CA GLY A 147 14.83 -6.45 20.70
C GLY A 147 15.34 -5.95 19.35
N THR A 148 14.64 -6.21 18.24
CA THR A 148 15.06 -5.81 16.89
C THR A 148 14.05 -4.90 16.18
N GLU A 149 12.85 -4.73 16.74
CA GLU A 149 11.73 -4.02 16.12
C GLU A 149 12.07 -2.55 15.85
N ALA A 150 12.74 -1.90 16.79
CA ALA A 150 13.15 -0.50 16.67
C ALA A 150 14.19 -0.26 15.55
N ALA A 151 14.88 -1.32 15.09
CA ALA A 151 15.80 -1.24 13.96
C ALA A 151 15.09 -1.34 12.60
N MET A 152 13.81 -1.73 12.58
CA MET A 152 13.05 -1.92 11.35
C MET A 152 12.52 -0.58 10.82
N GLN A 153 12.49 -0.44 9.50
CA GLN A 153 11.90 0.72 8.84
C GLN A 153 10.39 0.56 8.67
N PHE A 154 9.93 -0.67 8.48
CA PHE A 154 8.58 -0.95 8.05
C PHE A 154 7.96 -2.15 8.77
N LEU A 155 6.63 -2.17 8.79
CA LEU A 155 5.83 -3.37 9.07
C LEU A 155 4.63 -3.49 8.13
N VAL A 156 4.07 -4.69 8.04
CA VAL A 156 2.68 -4.86 7.58
C VAL A 156 1.75 -4.59 8.78
N PRO A 157 0.73 -3.73 8.66
CA PRO A 157 -0.04 -3.25 9.82
C PRO A 157 -0.99 -4.29 10.41
N ASN A 158 -1.13 -5.46 9.79
CA ASN A 158 -1.95 -6.55 10.28
C ASN A 158 -1.12 -7.83 10.32
N ALA A 159 -1.42 -8.71 11.26
CA ALA A 159 -0.77 -10.01 11.35
C ALA A 159 -0.95 -10.81 10.05
N MET A 160 0.11 -11.47 9.62
CA MET A 160 0.10 -12.36 8.46
C MET A 160 -0.59 -13.68 8.80
N SER A 161 -1.15 -14.36 7.80
CA SER A 161 -1.81 -15.66 7.97
C SER A 161 -0.82 -16.84 7.97
N SER A 162 0.35 -16.66 7.36
CA SER A 162 1.45 -17.64 7.30
C SER A 162 2.81 -16.94 7.13
N GLU A 163 3.90 -17.63 7.46
CA GLU A 163 5.27 -17.10 7.33
C GLU A 163 5.66 -16.80 5.89
N THR A 164 5.16 -17.61 4.94
CA THR A 164 5.36 -17.40 3.51
C THR A 164 4.08 -17.66 2.73
N GLY A 165 4.01 -17.10 1.53
CA GLY A 165 2.94 -17.37 0.56
C GLY A 165 3.50 -17.36 -0.86
N THR A 166 2.63 -17.66 -1.83
CA THR A 166 2.98 -17.68 -3.25
C THR A 166 2.49 -16.41 -3.94
N THR A 167 3.44 -15.67 -4.52
CA THR A 167 3.16 -14.48 -5.34
C THR A 167 2.38 -14.83 -6.61
N GLN A 168 1.76 -13.82 -7.25
CA GLN A 168 1.10 -14.00 -8.55
C GLN A 168 2.02 -14.54 -9.65
N SER A 169 3.34 -14.34 -9.53
CA SER A 169 4.33 -14.89 -10.44
C SER A 169 4.83 -16.29 -10.07
N GLY A 170 4.24 -16.93 -9.06
CA GLY A 170 4.58 -18.29 -8.62
C GLY A 170 5.78 -18.39 -7.67
N HIS A 171 6.41 -17.27 -7.30
CA HIS A 171 7.55 -17.28 -6.37
C HIS A 171 7.08 -17.29 -4.92
N HIS A 172 7.83 -17.98 -4.05
CA HIS A 172 7.64 -17.91 -2.60
C HIS A 172 8.13 -16.56 -2.06
N SER A 173 7.37 -15.96 -1.15
CA SER A 173 7.71 -14.69 -0.50
C SER A 173 7.23 -14.68 0.94
N SER A 174 8.02 -14.08 1.84
CA SER A 174 7.59 -13.80 3.21
C SER A 174 6.50 -12.72 3.28
N ARG A 175 6.31 -11.95 2.21
CA ARG A 175 5.29 -10.91 2.12
C ARG A 175 4.64 -10.89 0.76
N CYS A 176 3.38 -11.31 0.69
CA CYS A 176 2.52 -11.20 -0.48
C CYS A 176 1.05 -11.26 -0.07
N LEU A 177 0.14 -11.06 -1.03
CA LEU A 177 -1.30 -11.14 -0.77
C LEU A 177 -1.76 -12.53 -0.32
N ASP A 178 -1.08 -13.59 -0.75
CA ASP A 178 -1.44 -14.97 -0.42
C ASP A 178 -1.27 -15.29 1.08
N ASN A 179 -0.25 -14.72 1.72
CA ASN A 179 -0.02 -14.84 3.16
C ASN A 179 -0.45 -13.63 3.99
N ALA A 180 -1.14 -12.65 3.38
CA ALA A 180 -1.74 -11.55 4.11
C ALA A 180 -3.06 -11.98 4.77
N THR A 181 -3.44 -11.33 5.88
CA THR A 181 -4.75 -11.55 6.47
C THR A 181 -5.87 -11.18 5.50
N ARG A 182 -6.97 -11.94 5.57
CA ARG A 182 -8.22 -11.63 4.85
C ARG A 182 -9.14 -10.69 5.60
N SER A 183 -8.92 -10.50 6.91
CA SER A 183 -9.69 -9.58 7.75
C SER A 183 -8.76 -8.60 8.42
N LYS A 184 -8.84 -7.33 8.00
CA LYS A 184 -8.05 -6.25 8.60
C LYS A 184 -8.61 -5.91 9.99
N VAL A 185 -7.68 -5.82 10.95
CA VAL A 185 -7.87 -5.22 12.27
C VAL A 185 -7.62 -3.71 12.19
N TYR A 186 -6.52 -3.33 11.51
CA TYR A 186 -6.12 -1.95 11.34
C TYR A 186 -6.16 -1.53 9.88
N GLN A 187 -6.74 -0.35 9.61
CA GLN A 187 -6.59 0.35 8.34
C GLN A 187 -5.67 1.56 8.54
N VAL A 188 -4.60 1.63 7.75
CA VAL A 188 -3.69 2.78 7.74
C VAL A 188 -4.14 3.75 6.66
N VAL A 189 -4.13 5.04 6.99
CA VAL A 189 -4.42 6.16 6.09
C VAL A 189 -3.24 7.13 6.15
N GLU A 190 -2.75 7.55 4.99
CA GLU A 190 -1.68 8.55 4.89
C GLU A 190 -1.94 9.51 3.74
N PHE A 191 -1.45 10.73 3.87
CA PHE A 191 -1.57 11.77 2.86
C PHE A 191 -0.17 12.24 2.44
N ASP A 192 0.03 12.35 1.13
CA ASP A 192 1.28 12.85 0.53
C ASP A 192 1.28 14.37 0.30
N ARG A 193 0.14 15.02 0.60
CA ARG A 193 -0.17 16.42 0.32
C ARG A 193 -0.54 17.19 1.60
N GLY A 194 -0.52 18.51 1.48
CA GLY A 194 -0.79 19.42 2.59
C GLY A 194 0.31 19.44 3.65
N THR A 195 0.20 20.40 4.55
CA THR A 195 1.05 20.54 5.74
C THR A 195 0.76 19.44 6.76
N LEU A 196 1.71 19.15 7.65
CA LEU A 196 1.49 18.19 8.74
C LEU A 196 0.28 18.55 9.62
N LYS A 197 -0.02 19.85 9.78
CA LYS A 197 -1.20 20.32 10.52
C LYS A 197 -2.50 19.94 9.81
N GLU A 198 -2.58 20.17 8.50
CA GLU A 198 -3.74 19.79 7.69
C GLU A 198 -3.94 18.28 7.69
N GLN A 199 -2.85 17.52 7.52
CA GLN A 199 -2.89 16.05 7.63
C GLN A 199 -3.40 15.62 9.01
N ALA A 200 -2.93 16.25 10.08
CA ALA A 200 -3.36 15.93 11.44
C ALA A 200 -4.85 16.24 11.67
N ALA A 201 -5.35 17.36 11.16
CA ALA A 201 -6.77 17.71 11.21
C ALA A 201 -7.63 16.70 10.45
N ILE A 202 -7.22 16.31 9.24
CA ILE A 202 -7.97 15.35 8.42
C ILE A 202 -7.95 13.96 9.03
N LEU A 203 -6.81 13.48 9.52
CA LEU A 203 -6.73 12.21 10.26
C LEU A 203 -7.63 12.25 11.50
N SER A 204 -7.63 13.37 12.24
CA SER A 204 -8.51 13.56 13.39
C SER A 204 -9.99 13.54 13.00
N SER A 205 -10.35 14.08 11.83
CA SER A 205 -11.73 14.11 11.33
C SER A 205 -12.30 12.73 10.94
N LEU A 206 -11.42 11.75 10.72
CA LEU A 206 -11.80 10.37 10.40
C LEU A 206 -12.02 9.50 11.66
N HIS A 207 -11.62 10.00 12.84
CA HIS A 207 -11.87 9.32 14.11
C HIS A 207 -13.38 9.29 14.39
N SER A 208 -13.90 8.10 14.69
CA SER A 208 -15.26 7.90 15.17
C SER A 208 -15.30 6.72 16.14
N GLU A 209 -16.44 6.50 16.80
CA GLU A 209 -16.66 5.31 17.63
C GLU A 209 -16.50 3.99 16.85
N TYR A 210 -16.81 3.99 15.54
CA TYR A 210 -16.73 2.80 14.68
C TYR A 210 -15.39 2.64 13.96
N THR A 211 -14.66 3.73 13.79
CA THR A 211 -13.32 3.77 13.20
C THR A 211 -12.39 4.62 14.06
N PRO A 212 -12.05 4.16 15.26
CA PRO A 212 -11.28 4.98 16.17
C PRO A 212 -9.85 5.08 15.69
N LEU A 213 -9.34 6.30 15.59
CA LEU A 213 -7.91 6.56 15.46
C LEU A 213 -7.20 6.01 16.70
N VAL A 214 -6.27 5.06 16.54
CA VAL A 214 -5.53 4.41 17.63
C VAL A 214 -4.06 4.80 17.69
N MET A 215 -3.47 5.20 16.56
CA MET A 215 -2.07 5.56 16.50
C MET A 215 -1.81 6.54 15.35
N VAL A 216 -0.90 7.48 15.56
CA VAL A 216 -0.36 8.32 14.49
C VAL A 216 1.15 8.22 14.50
N VAL A 217 1.73 7.79 13.39
CA VAL A 217 3.18 7.69 13.19
C VAL A 217 3.62 8.77 12.22
N TYR A 218 4.60 9.57 12.60
CA TYR A 218 5.30 10.44 11.68
C TYR A 218 6.31 9.62 10.87
N SER A 219 6.25 9.72 9.54
CA SER A 219 7.09 8.91 8.65
C SER A 219 8.59 9.25 8.69
N GLY A 220 8.99 10.23 9.51
CA GLY A 220 10.33 10.81 9.53
C GLY A 220 10.63 11.70 8.32
N GLY A 221 9.59 12.10 7.58
CA GLY A 221 9.68 12.85 6.32
C GLY A 221 8.61 13.94 6.19
N LYS A 222 7.49 13.63 5.54
CA LYS A 222 6.44 14.62 5.19
C LYS A 222 5.01 14.15 5.44
N SER A 223 4.84 12.92 5.92
CA SER A 223 3.54 12.27 6.02
C SER A 223 3.27 11.78 7.43
N LEU A 224 2.02 11.89 7.84
CA LEU A 224 1.45 11.24 9.01
C LEU A 224 0.70 9.97 8.56
N HIS A 225 0.94 8.87 9.27
CA HIS A 225 0.26 7.60 9.06
C HIS A 225 -0.72 7.41 10.23
N GLY A 226 -2.01 7.62 9.98
CA GLY A 226 -3.06 7.36 10.94
C GLY A 226 -3.53 5.91 10.87
N TRP A 227 -3.53 5.22 12.01
CA TRP A 227 -4.01 3.85 12.16
C TRP A 227 -5.38 3.87 12.79
N TYR A 228 -6.34 3.25 12.12
CA TYR A 228 -7.72 3.14 12.59
C TYR A 228 -8.04 1.69 12.91
N ASP A 229 -8.63 1.45 14.08
CA ASP A 229 -9.23 0.16 14.40
C ASP A 229 -10.53 0.02 13.60
N VAL A 230 -10.60 -1.03 12.77
CA VAL A 230 -11.74 -1.32 11.90
C VAL A 230 -12.31 -2.71 12.16
N ARG A 231 -11.95 -3.34 13.29
CA ARG A 231 -12.38 -4.71 13.63
C ARG A 231 -13.89 -4.88 13.71
N THR A 232 -14.60 -3.84 14.14
CA THR A 232 -16.05 -3.84 14.33
C THR A 232 -16.82 -3.67 13.01
N LEU A 233 -16.15 -3.24 11.95
CA LEU A 233 -16.75 -3.05 10.63
C LEU A 233 -16.82 -4.37 9.86
N ASP A 234 -17.90 -4.56 9.09
CA ASP A 234 -17.93 -5.57 8.04
C ASP A 234 -17.06 -5.13 6.83
N GLU A 235 -16.69 -6.08 5.96
CA GLU A 235 -15.83 -5.79 4.81
C GLU A 235 -16.38 -4.68 3.88
N PRO A 236 -17.69 -4.63 3.57
CA PRO A 236 -18.26 -3.49 2.84
C PRO A 236 -18.06 -2.14 3.55
N SER A 237 -18.21 -2.08 4.88
CA SER A 237 -18.00 -0.85 5.66
C SER A 237 -16.53 -0.45 5.72
N LYS A 238 -15.60 -1.42 5.86
CA LYS A 238 -14.15 -1.16 5.77
C LYS A 238 -13.79 -0.53 4.42
N LEU A 239 -14.34 -1.09 3.34
CA LEU A 239 -14.15 -0.54 2.00
C LEU A 239 -14.74 0.86 1.88
N ARG A 240 -15.96 1.11 2.38
CA ARG A 240 -16.57 2.46 2.35
C ARG A 240 -15.73 3.47 3.12
N PHE A 241 -15.25 3.12 4.30
CA PHE A 241 -14.35 3.96 5.09
C PHE A 241 -13.09 4.31 4.31
N PHE A 242 -12.39 3.32 3.75
CA PHE A 242 -11.16 3.57 3.00
C PHE A 242 -11.41 4.31 1.68
N ARG A 243 -12.53 4.06 0.98
CA ARG A 243 -12.93 4.88 -0.18
C ARG A 243 -13.13 6.33 0.23
N HIS A 244 -13.74 6.60 1.38
CA HIS A 244 -13.87 7.96 1.88
C HIS A 244 -12.51 8.60 2.15
N SER A 245 -11.57 7.89 2.78
CA SER A 245 -10.22 8.45 3.00
C SER A 245 -9.48 8.71 1.68
N VAL A 246 -9.64 7.86 0.66
CA VAL A 246 -9.07 8.09 -0.68
C VAL A 246 -9.70 9.29 -1.38
N HIS A 247 -11.00 9.51 -1.22
CA HIS A 247 -11.67 10.72 -1.70
C HIS A 247 -11.11 12.00 -1.03
N LEU A 248 -10.66 11.88 0.22
CA LEU A 248 -9.91 12.92 0.93
C LEU A 248 -8.42 12.94 0.57
N GLY A 249 -7.96 12.15 -0.41
CA GLY A 249 -6.60 12.19 -0.93
C GLY A 249 -5.62 11.19 -0.31
N SER A 250 -6.11 10.18 0.42
CA SER A 250 -5.26 9.09 0.93
C SER A 250 -4.61 8.30 -0.19
N ASP A 251 -3.40 7.77 0.04
CA ASP A 251 -2.79 6.80 -0.89
C ASP A 251 -3.66 5.52 -0.97
N ALA A 252 -4.26 5.28 -2.12
CA ALA A 252 -5.12 4.14 -2.38
C ALA A 252 -4.37 2.79 -2.32
N SER A 253 -3.05 2.80 -2.42
CA SER A 253 -2.24 1.58 -2.33
C SER A 253 -2.23 0.97 -0.92
N LEU A 254 -2.61 1.72 0.11
CA LEU A 254 -2.75 1.26 1.49
C LEU A 254 -3.96 0.31 1.72
N TRP A 255 -4.78 0.08 0.69
CA TRP A 255 -5.78 -0.99 0.75
C TRP A 255 -5.14 -2.39 0.70
N ASP A 256 -3.98 -2.55 0.06
CA ASP A 256 -3.28 -3.83 -0.06
C ASP A 256 -2.94 -4.39 1.34
N ALA A 257 -3.43 -5.59 1.65
CA ALA A 257 -3.25 -6.21 2.96
C ALA A 257 -1.80 -6.62 3.27
N SER A 258 -0.93 -6.66 2.27
CA SER A 258 0.50 -6.96 2.38
C SER A 258 1.39 -5.71 2.29
N LYS A 259 0.78 -4.52 2.28
CA LYS A 259 1.49 -3.24 2.15
C LYS A 259 2.35 -2.98 3.38
N LEU A 260 3.60 -2.57 3.12
CA LEU A 260 4.50 -2.05 4.15
C LEU A 260 4.15 -0.61 4.48
N VAL A 261 4.04 -0.32 5.77
CA VAL A 261 3.87 1.03 6.34
C VAL A 261 5.00 1.31 7.32
N ARG A 262 5.11 2.56 7.76
CA ARG A 262 6.15 3.02 8.68
C ARG A 262 6.04 2.34 10.06
N MET A 263 7.17 1.87 10.56
CA MET A 263 7.27 1.18 11.85
C MET A 263 7.11 2.16 13.01
N PRO A 264 6.14 1.99 13.93
CA PRO A 264 6.00 2.86 15.09
C PRO A 264 7.24 2.74 15.99
N GLY A 265 7.94 3.86 16.20
CA GLY A 265 9.20 3.88 16.96
C GLY A 265 10.38 3.24 16.22
N GLY A 266 10.22 2.88 14.94
CA GLY A 266 11.30 2.35 14.11
C GLY A 266 12.26 3.46 13.65
N ARG A 267 13.33 3.06 12.95
CA ARG A 267 14.34 3.99 12.43
C ARG A 267 14.42 3.93 10.92
N ARG A 268 14.53 5.09 10.27
CA ARG A 268 14.84 5.22 8.85
C ARG A 268 16.31 4.88 8.58
N ASP A 269 16.60 4.59 7.32
CA ASP A 269 17.97 4.48 6.78
C ASP A 269 18.87 5.69 7.12
N ASN A 270 18.30 6.90 7.15
CA ASN A 270 18.99 8.13 7.53
C ASN A 270 19.10 8.36 9.04
N GLY A 271 18.75 7.37 9.87
CA GLY A 271 18.84 7.41 11.33
C GLY A 271 17.68 8.14 12.04
N LYS A 272 16.80 8.84 11.32
CA LYS A 272 15.64 9.51 11.92
C LYS A 272 14.65 8.48 12.49
N THR A 273 14.16 8.76 13.70
CA THR A 273 13.10 7.99 14.33
C THR A 273 11.76 8.27 13.65
N GLN A 274 10.92 7.23 13.58
CA GLN A 274 9.54 7.30 13.13
C GLN A 274 8.66 7.52 14.36
N ASP A 275 8.55 8.77 14.78
CA ASP A 275 7.95 9.15 16.05
C ASP A 275 6.45 8.81 16.09
N ILE A 276 6.01 8.32 17.26
CA ILE A 276 4.60 8.05 17.54
C ILE A 276 4.01 9.30 18.17
N LEU A 277 3.22 10.06 17.42
CA LEU A 277 2.62 11.33 17.85
C LEU A 277 1.33 11.15 18.64
N TYR A 278 0.67 10.02 18.45
CA TYR A 278 -0.55 9.65 19.13
C TYR A 278 -0.56 8.15 19.33
N PHE A 279 -0.94 7.72 20.53
CA PHE A 279 -1.18 6.32 20.81
C PHE A 279 -2.28 6.18 21.86
N ASN A 280 -3.39 5.57 21.44
CA ASN A 280 -4.54 5.26 22.26
C ASN A 280 -5.04 3.88 21.82
N PRO A 281 -4.30 2.81 22.18
CA PRO A 281 -4.70 1.47 21.81
C PRO A 281 -6.03 1.19 22.50
N ILE A 282 -7.08 0.94 21.72
CA ILE A 282 -8.36 0.56 22.31
C ILE A 282 -8.15 -0.77 23.00
N THR A 283 -8.22 -0.73 24.32
CA THR A 283 -8.51 -1.92 25.11
C THR A 283 -9.95 -2.30 24.78
N PRO A 284 -10.25 -3.49 24.22
CA PRO A 284 -11.60 -4.00 24.36
C PRO A 284 -11.81 -4.17 25.86
N ARG A 285 -12.61 -3.29 26.46
CA ARG A 285 -13.35 -3.67 27.67
C ARG A 285 -14.34 -4.74 27.20
N HIS A 286 -13.92 -5.99 27.20
CA HIS A 286 -14.89 -7.06 27.30
C HIS A 286 -15.26 -7.20 28.79
N PRO A 287 -16.56 -7.25 29.13
CA PRO A 287 -16.98 -7.69 30.46
C PRO A 287 -16.49 -9.12 30.75
#